data_AF-A0A369TA86-F1
#
_entry.id   AF-A0A369TA86-F1
#
_cell.length_a   1.000
_cell.length_b   1.000
_cell.length_c   1.000
_cell.angle_alpha   90.00
_cell.angle_beta   90.00
_cell.angle_gamma   90.00
#
_symmetry.space_group_name_H-M   'P 1'
#
loop_
_entity.id
_entity.type
_entity.pdbx_description
1 polymer ?
#
loop_
_entity_poly.entity_id
_entity_poly.type
_entity_poly.pdbx_seq_one_letter_code
_entity_poly.pdbx_strand_id
1 'polypeptide(L)' 'MEIDGETACRLAAIGGLELDRTRGERVAPFVSDALRGAFALARLDMGDAGAAGPPWGGDVPDA' A
#
# COMPACT_ATOMS: atom_id res chain seq x y z
N MET A 1 -6.43 5.69 0.45
CA MET A 1 -5.50 6.71 0.98
C MET A 1 -4.52 7.00 -0.13
N GLU A 2 -4.41 8.25 -0.52
CA GLU A 2 -3.39 8.72 -1.47
C GLU A 2 -2.49 9.72 -0.75
N ILE A 3 -1.20 9.69 -1.08
CA ILE A 3 -0.21 10.64 -0.59
C ILE A 3 0.41 11.39 -1.77
N ASP A 4 0.88 12.60 -1.51
CA ASP A 4 1.61 13.40 -2.50
C ASP A 4 3.13 13.13 -2.46
N GLY A 5 3.85 13.72 -3.43
CA GLY A 5 5.31 13.58 -3.55
C GLY A 5 6.08 14.09 -2.35
N GLU A 6 5.59 15.15 -1.68
CA GLU A 6 6.22 15.69 -0.48
C GLU A 6 6.11 14.71 0.69
N THR A 7 4.93 14.14 0.90
CA THR A 7 4.71 13.10 1.89
C THR A 7 5.56 11.87 1.62
N ALA A 8 5.71 11.47 0.35
CA ALA A 8 6.59 10.38 -0.04
C ALA A 8 8.07 10.68 0.30
N CYS A 9 8.56 11.89 0.05
CA CYS A 9 9.90 12.32 0.47
C CYS A 9 10.07 12.26 2.00
N ARG A 10 9.08 12.72 2.77
CA ARG A 10 9.14 12.68 4.24
C ARG A 10 9.17 11.24 4.78
N LEU A 11 8.38 10.34 4.21
CA LEU A 11 8.40 8.91 4.57
C LEU A 11 9.74 8.26 4.23
N ALA A 12 10.32 8.58 3.08
CA ALA A 12 11.65 8.09 2.70
C ALA A 12 12.73 8.56 3.68
N ALA A 13 12.67 9.83 4.12
CA ALA A 13 13.63 10.40 5.07
C ALA A 13 13.58 9.69 6.43
N ILE A 14 12.41 9.27 6.90
CA ILE A 14 12.26 8.44 8.12
C ILE A 14 13.04 7.13 7.98
N GLY A 15 13.06 6.55 6.77
CA GLY A 15 13.85 5.35 6.43
C GLY A 15 15.33 5.63 6.11
N GLY A 16 15.81 6.85 6.29
CA GLY A 16 17.19 7.24 5.97
C GLY A 16 17.48 7.43 4.49
N LEU A 17 16.45 7.54 3.64
CA LEU A 17 16.58 7.77 2.20
C LEU A 17 16.19 9.21 1.85
N GLU A 18 17.07 9.92 1.16
CA GLU A 18 16.77 11.25 0.64
C GLU A 18 16.27 11.18 -0.80
N LEU A 19 15.15 11.83 -1.08
CA LEU A 19 14.53 11.91 -2.40
C LEU A 19 14.38 13.38 -2.80
N ASP A 20 14.82 13.72 -4.02
CA ASP A 20 14.41 14.96 -4.65
C ASP A 20 12.90 14.96 -4.96
N ARG A 21 12.34 16.14 -5.24
CA ARG A 21 10.92 16.32 -5.49
C ARG A 21 10.39 15.47 -6.66
N THR A 22 11.15 15.39 -7.75
CA THR A 22 10.75 14.62 -8.94
C THR A 22 10.70 13.12 -8.66
N ARG A 23 11.62 12.60 -7.85
CA ARG A 23 11.59 11.22 -7.35
C ARG A 23 10.41 11.02 -6.42
N GLY A 24 10.17 11.93 -5.47
CA GLY A 24 9.02 11.90 -4.57
C GLY A 24 7.70 11.77 -5.33
N GLU A 25 7.46 12.64 -6.31
CA GLU A 25 6.25 12.62 -7.14
C GLU A 25 6.09 11.30 -7.93
N ARG A 26 7.17 10.72 -8.44
CA ARG A 26 7.11 9.41 -9.13
C ARG A 26 6.80 8.24 -8.21
N VAL A 27 7.31 8.23 -6.98
CA VAL A 27 7.14 7.09 -6.08
C VAL A 27 5.85 7.18 -5.24
N ALA A 28 5.26 8.36 -5.12
CA ALA A 28 4.05 8.59 -4.34
C ALA A 28 2.87 7.65 -4.70
N PRO A 29 2.58 7.32 -5.98
CA PRO A 29 1.53 6.36 -6.31
C PRO A 29 1.84 4.96 -5.77
N PHE A 30 3.08 4.49 -5.94
CA PHE A 30 3.53 3.20 -5.43
C PHE A 30 3.42 3.13 -3.89
N VAL A 31 3.88 4.17 -3.19
CA VAL A 31 3.79 4.23 -1.72
C VAL A 31 2.32 4.27 -1.27
N SER A 32 1.45 4.97 -1.99
CA SER A 32 0.00 5.00 -1.71
C SER A 32 -0.62 3.61 -1.78
N ASP A 33 -0.29 2.83 -2.83
CA ASP A 33 -0.79 1.47 -3.00
C ASP A 33 -0.25 0.52 -1.91
N ALA A 34 1.03 0.61 -1.59
CA ALA A 34 1.65 -0.18 -0.52
C ALA A 34 0.99 0.10 0.84
N LEU A 35 0.76 1.37 1.18
CA LEU A 35 0.07 1.74 2.40
C LEU A 35 -1.38 1.25 2.41
N ARG A 36 -2.10 1.33 1.28
CA ARG A 36 -3.47 0.80 1.18
C ARG A 36 -3.51 -0.70 1.46
N GLY A 37 -2.56 -1.46 0.92
CA GLY A 37 -2.40 -2.89 1.19
C GLY A 37 -2.09 -3.18 2.66
N ALA A 38 -1.16 -2.43 3.26
CA ALA A 38 -0.82 -2.56 4.68
C ALA A 38 -2.03 -2.29 5.60
N PHE A 39 -2.84 -1.26 5.29
CA PHE A 39 -4.08 -0.98 6.01
C PHE A 39 -5.11 -2.11 5.87
N ALA A 40 -5.26 -2.70 4.68
CA ALA A 40 -6.15 -3.82 4.48
C ALA A 40 -5.71 -5.05 5.30
N LEU A 41 -4.41 -5.34 5.35
CA LEU A 41 -3.84 -6.41 6.17
C LEU A 41 -4.04 -6.14 7.67
N ALA A 42 -3.79 -4.91 8.13
CA ALA A 42 -4.02 -4.55 9.53
C ALA A 42 -5.49 -4.71 9.93
N ARG A 43 -6.43 -4.34 9.06
CA ARG A 43 -7.86 -4.57 9.31
C ARG A 43 -8.24 -6.04 9.37
N LEU A 44 -7.61 -6.88 8.56
CA LEU A 44 -7.80 -8.33 8.61
C LEU A 44 -7.28 -8.89 9.94
N ASP A 45 -6.09 -8.48 10.38
CA ASP A 45 -5.49 -8.89 11.65
C ASP A 45 -6.35 -8.49 12.86
N MET A 46 -6.92 -7.27 12.84
CA MET A 46 -7.82 -6.77 13.89
C MET A 46 -9.21 -7.43 13.87
N GLY A 47 -9.53 -8.26 12.87
CA GLY A 47 -10.87 -8.87 12.72
C GLY A 47 -11.95 -7.93 12.20
N ASP A 48 -11.59 -6.70 11.81
CA ASP A 48 -12.48 -5.64 11.28
C ASP A 48 -12.72 -5.74 9.76
N ALA A 49 -12.08 -6.72 9.12
CA ALA A 49 -12.36 -7.10 7.74
C ALA A 49 -12.87 -8.55 7.75
N GLY A 50 -14.07 -8.77 7.19
CA GLY A 50 -14.53 -10.12 6.88
C GLY A 50 -13.48 -10.80 6.00
N ALA A 51 -13.24 -12.10 6.21
CA ALA A 51 -12.26 -12.87 5.46
C ALA A 51 -12.50 -12.67 3.95
N ALA A 52 -11.71 -11.81 3.33
CA ALA A 52 -11.73 -11.68 1.89
C ALA A 52 -11.08 -12.95 1.36
N GLY A 53 -11.86 -13.77 0.64
CA GLY A 53 -11.30 -14.84 -0.16
C GLY A 53 -10.16 -14.29 -1.03
N PRO A 54 -9.16 -15.10 -1.38
CA PRO A 54 -8.01 -14.61 -2.12
C PRO A 54 -8.45 -13.89 -3.41
N PRO A 55 -7.94 -12.68 -3.71
CA PRO A 55 -8.26 -11.99 -4.96
C PRO A 55 -7.68 -12.68 -6.21
N TRP A 56 -6.88 -13.74 -6.01
CA TRP A 56 -6.35 -14.64 -7.05
C TRP A 56 -7.10 -15.97 -7.13
N GLY A 57 -8.26 -16.09 -6.48
CA GLY A 57 -9.19 -17.17 -6.76
C GLY A 57 -9.76 -16.99 -8.16
N GLY A 58 -9.10 -17.55 -9.18
CA GLY A 58 -9.81 -17.92 -10.40
C GLY A 58 -10.92 -18.89 -10.04
N ASP A 59 -11.97 -18.95 -10.86
CA ASP A 59 -13.03 -19.97 -10.72
C ASP A 59 -12.36 -21.33 -10.54
N VAL A 60 -12.49 -21.92 -9.35
CA VAL A 60 -12.05 -23.29 -9.11
C VAL A 60 -13.11 -24.16 -9.78
N PRO A 61 -12.79 -24.92 -10.84
CA PRO A 61 -13.78 -25.79 -11.45
C PRO A 61 -14.17 -26.87 -10.43
N ASP A 62 -15.48 -27.07 -10.27
CA ASP A 62 -16.05 -28.09 -9.39
C ASP A 62 -15.46 -29.48 -9.75
N ALA A 63 -14.92 -30.17 -8.75
CA ALA A 63 -14.46 -31.55 -8.84
C ALA A 63 -15.60 -32.53 -8.53
#